data_AF-A0A9Q1LBK9-F1
#
_entry.id   AF-A0A9Q1LBK9-F1
#
_cell.length_a   1.000
_cell.length_b   1.000
_cell.length_c   1.000
_cell.angle_alpha   90.00
_cell.angle_beta   90.00
_cell.angle_gamma   90.00
#
_symmetry.space_group_name_H-M   'P 1'
#
loop_
_entity.id
_entity.type
_entity.pdbx_description
1 polymer ?
#
loop_
_entity_poly.entity_id
_entity_poly.type
_entity_poly.pdbx_seq_one_letter_code
_entity_poly.pdbx_strand_id
1 'polypeptide(L)'
;MRELEVEGGIEACEELLRITNNDGYMGLHEAVRHEHHNIVKLLVREDVDFYYPPNNAGKTPLYLAVEEGDEDSASLIMNNSNSSSYAGP
;
A
#
# COMPACT_ATOMS: atom_id res chain seq x y z
N MET A 1 -7.55 37.37 1.88
CA MET A 1 -7.69 36.37 2.94
C MET A 1 -8.05 35.09 2.21
N ARG A 2 -7.08 34.18 2.02
CA ARG A 2 -7.32 32.92 1.31
C ARG A 2 -7.81 31.90 2.34
N GLU A 3 -8.94 31.28 2.03
CA GLU A 3 -9.49 30.14 2.74
C GLU A 3 -8.44 29.02 2.77
N LEU A 4 -7.99 28.67 3.97
CA LEU A 4 -7.20 27.46 4.24
C LEU A 4 -8.18 26.47 4.86
N GLU A 5 -9.02 25.89 4.02
CA GLU A 5 -10.00 24.90 4.42
C GLU A 5 -9.38 23.49 4.36
N VAL A 6 -9.20 22.88 5.55
CA VAL A 6 -9.43 21.44 5.81
C VAL A 6 -8.63 20.40 4.99
N GLU A 7 -7.46 20.71 4.43
CA GLU A 7 -6.60 19.67 3.79
C GLU A 7 -5.74 18.87 4.78
N GLY A 8 -5.37 19.46 5.93
CA GLY A 8 -4.37 18.86 6.84
C GLY A 8 -4.80 17.59 7.60
N GLY A 9 -6.06 17.17 7.52
CA GLY A 9 -6.58 16.00 8.23
C GLY A 9 -6.40 14.68 7.46
N ILE A 10 -6.60 14.70 6.14
CA ILE A 10 -6.54 13.50 5.28
C ILE A 10 -5.09 13.21 4.89
N GLU A 11 -4.30 14.26 4.60
CA GLU A 11 -2.88 14.13 4.21
C GLU A 11 -2.04 13.47 5.31
N ALA A 12 -2.34 13.76 6.58
CA ALA A 12 -1.70 13.13 7.73
C ALA A 12 -2.03 11.63 7.86
N CYS A 13 -3.23 11.21 7.42
CA CYS A 13 -3.61 9.80 7.45
C CYS A 13 -2.84 8.99 6.40
N GLU A 14 -2.65 9.50 5.19
CA GLU A 14 -1.83 8.85 4.16
C GLU A 14 -0.37 8.70 4.61
N GLU A 15 0.21 9.73 5.23
CA GLU A 15 1.59 9.67 5.71
C GLU A 15 1.79 8.58 6.77
N LEU A 16 0.80 8.36 7.66
CA LEU A 16 0.83 7.29 8.65
C LEU A 16 0.84 5.89 8.02
N LEU A 17 0.14 5.67 6.90
CA LEU A 17 0.11 4.38 6.19
C LEU A 17 1.48 4.01 5.59
N ARG A 18 2.30 5.03 5.31
CA ARG A 18 3.62 4.91 4.67
C ARG A 18 4.77 4.77 5.66
N ILE A 19 4.50 4.85 6.98
CA ILE A 19 5.52 4.64 8.01
C ILE A 19 6.02 3.19 7.99
N THR A 20 7.33 3.03 8.10
CA THR A 20 8.00 1.72 8.16
C THR A 20 8.51 1.40 9.57
N ASN A 21 8.51 0.12 9.93
CA ASN A 21 9.29 -0.36 11.07
C ASN A 21 10.81 -0.38 10.76
N ASN A 22 11.62 -0.87 11.70
CA ASN A 22 13.09 -0.92 11.57
C ASN A 22 13.58 -1.79 10.39
N ASP A 23 12.77 -2.72 9.92
CA ASP A 23 13.08 -3.62 8.81
C ASP A 23 12.53 -3.09 7.46
N GLY A 24 11.99 -1.87 7.44
CA GLY A 24 11.43 -1.26 6.23
C GLY A 24 10.02 -1.78 5.90
N TYR A 25 9.36 -2.52 6.80
CA TYR A 25 7.99 -2.97 6.57
C TYR A 25 7.02 -1.84 6.92
N MET A 26 6.25 -1.42 5.91
CA MET A 26 4.99 -0.70 6.12
C MET A 26 3.91 -1.62 6.67
N GLY A 27 2.82 -1.03 7.18
CA GLY A 27 1.62 -1.75 7.60
C GLY A 27 1.09 -2.71 6.53
N LEU A 28 1.17 -2.34 5.24
CA LEU A 28 0.75 -3.23 4.15
C LEU A 28 1.64 -4.47 4.01
N HIS A 29 2.95 -4.36 4.24
CA HIS A 29 3.82 -5.55 4.21
C HIS A 29 3.45 -6.53 5.32
N GLU A 30 3.22 -6.04 6.54
CA GLU A 30 2.84 -6.90 7.67
C GLU A 30 1.45 -7.51 7.48
N ALA A 31 0.51 -6.75 6.90
CA ALA A 31 -0.81 -7.28 6.57
C ALA A 31 -0.74 -8.45 5.59
N VAL A 32 0.12 -8.37 4.56
CA VAL A 32 0.36 -9.47 3.60
C VAL A 32 1.06 -10.64 4.28
N ARG A 33 2.14 -10.38 5.02
CA ARG A 33 2.95 -11.42 5.69
C ARG A 33 2.17 -12.27 6.69
N HIS A 34 1.07 -11.71 7.20
CA HIS A 34 0.17 -12.39 8.13
C HIS A 34 -1.17 -12.79 7.51
N GLU A 35 -1.31 -12.73 6.18
CA GLU A 35 -2.54 -13.09 5.45
C GLU A 35 -3.79 -12.36 6.00
N HIS A 36 -3.63 -11.12 6.43
CA HIS A 36 -4.73 -10.30 6.96
C HIS A 36 -5.47 -9.60 5.82
N HIS A 37 -6.16 -10.36 4.96
CA HIS A 37 -6.79 -9.87 3.71
C HIS A 37 -7.72 -8.66 3.91
N ASN A 38 -8.44 -8.61 5.03
CA ASN A 38 -9.31 -7.47 5.36
C ASN A 38 -8.52 -6.17 5.58
N ILE A 39 -7.33 -6.28 6.20
CA ILE A 39 -6.43 -5.15 6.43
C ILE A 39 -5.75 -4.78 5.11
N VAL A 40 -5.32 -5.76 4.31
CA VAL A 40 -4.79 -5.53 2.95
C VAL A 40 -5.80 -4.73 2.13
N LYS A 41 -7.06 -5.17 2.08
CA LYS A 41 -8.13 -4.49 1.35
C LYS A 41 -8.38 -3.06 1.83
N LEU A 42 -8.29 -2.81 3.14
CA LEU A 42 -8.45 -1.47 3.71
C LEU A 42 -7.27 -0.58 3.28
N LEU A 43 -6.04 -1.03 3.51
CA LEU A 43 -4.84 -0.23 3.25
C LEU A 43 -4.67 0.15 1.78
N VAL A 44 -4.94 -0.78 0.84
CA VAL A 44 -4.80 -0.48 -0.60
C VAL A 44 -5.92 0.46 -1.09
N ARG A 45 -7.06 0.53 -0.39
CA ARG A 45 -8.15 1.46 -0.73
C ARG A 45 -7.93 2.88 -0.22
N GLU A 46 -7.20 3.02 0.88
CA GLU A 46 -6.90 4.33 1.46
C GLU A 46 -5.73 5.02 0.76
N ASP A 47 -4.85 4.28 0.07
CA ASP A 47 -3.65 4.83 -0.57
C ASP A 47 -3.43 4.28 -1.99
N VAL A 48 -4.46 4.42 -2.83
CA VAL A 48 -4.60 3.80 -4.17
C VAL A 48 -3.51 4.23 -5.17
N ASP A 49 -3.01 5.46 -5.06
CA ASP A 49 -2.04 6.04 -5.98
C ASP A 49 -0.59 5.88 -5.47
N PHE A 50 -0.38 5.28 -4.30
CA PHE A 50 0.94 5.12 -3.73
C PHE A 50 1.67 3.90 -4.28
N TYR A 51 2.88 4.15 -4.74
CA TYR A 51 3.82 3.09 -5.05
C TYR A 51 4.40 2.54 -3.74
N TYR A 52 4.02 1.33 -3.35
CA TYR A 52 4.56 0.68 -2.15
C TYR A 52 6.02 0.24 -2.37
N PRO A 53 7.03 0.94 -1.78
CA PRO A 53 8.42 0.56 -1.97
C PRO A 53 8.76 -0.78 -1.29
N PRO A 54 9.88 -1.41 -1.67
CA PRO A 54 10.35 -2.61 -1.01
C PRO A 54 10.87 -2.34 0.41
N ASN A 55 10.77 -3.35 1.27
CA ASN A 55 11.42 -3.37 2.58
C ASN A 55 12.96 -3.50 2.47
N ASN A 56 13.66 -3.58 3.62
CA ASN A 56 15.12 -3.69 3.65
C ASN A 56 15.67 -4.99 3.01
N ALA A 57 14.83 -6.01 2.82
CA ALA A 57 15.17 -7.23 2.10
C ALA A 57 14.92 -7.14 0.58
N GLY A 58 14.48 -5.98 0.08
CA GLY A 58 14.18 -5.77 -1.34
C GLY A 58 12.81 -6.30 -1.77
N LYS A 59 11.91 -6.64 -0.83
CA LYS A 59 10.61 -7.25 -1.11
C LYS A 59 9.49 -6.21 -0.97
N THR A 60 8.71 -6.00 -2.03
CA THR A 60 7.47 -5.19 -1.98
C THR A 60 6.33 -5.99 -1.36
N PRO A 61 5.20 -5.37 -0.97
CA PRO A 61 4.05 -6.12 -0.47
C PRO A 61 3.50 -7.11 -1.50
N LEU A 62 3.50 -6.73 -2.78
CA LEU A 62 3.09 -7.62 -3.86
C LEU A 62 4.06 -8.81 -4.03
N TYR A 63 5.37 -8.57 -3.90
CA TYR A 63 6.36 -9.65 -3.95
C TYR A 63 6.12 -10.67 -2.82
N LEU A 64 5.89 -10.19 -1.59
CA LEU A 64 5.59 -11.06 -0.45
C LEU A 64 4.34 -11.91 -0.70
N ALA A 65 3.27 -11.32 -1.22
CA ALA A 65 2.04 -12.06 -1.52
C ALA A 65 2.29 -13.21 -2.52
N VAL A 66 3.08 -12.95 -3.57
CA VAL A 66 3.43 -13.97 -4.58
C VAL A 66 4.38 -15.03 -4.01
N GLU A 67 5.35 -14.63 -3.20
CA GLU A 67 6.31 -15.55 -2.58
C GLU A 67 5.63 -16.55 -1.62
N GLU A 68 4.66 -16.08 -0.84
CA GLU A 68 3.90 -16.91 0.10
C GLU A 68 2.74 -17.66 -0.58
N GLY A 69 2.43 -17.37 -1.85
CA GLY A 69 1.30 -17.96 -2.57
C GLY A 69 -0.08 -17.43 -2.15
N ASP A 70 -0.12 -16.24 -1.54
CA ASP A 70 -1.35 -15.55 -1.13
C ASP A 70 -1.98 -14.83 -2.34
N GLU A 71 -2.73 -15.61 -3.14
CA GLU A 71 -3.43 -15.13 -4.34
C GLU A 71 -4.45 -14.03 -4.04
N ASP A 72 -5.08 -14.06 -2.87
CA ASP A 72 -6.08 -13.08 -2.45
C ASP A 72 -5.43 -11.71 -2.22
N SER A 73 -4.35 -11.67 -1.44
CA SER A 73 -3.61 -10.42 -1.22
C SER A 73 -2.98 -9.89 -2.50
N ALA A 74 -2.41 -10.77 -3.34
CA ALA A 74 -1.85 -10.38 -4.63
C ALA A 74 -2.92 -9.74 -5.53
N SER A 75 -4.11 -10.34 -5.59
CA SER A 75 -5.26 -9.82 -6.35
C SER A 75 -5.76 -8.49 -5.80
N LEU A 76 -5.84 -8.33 -4.47
CA LEU A 76 -6.28 -7.08 -3.85
C LEU A 76 -5.33 -5.92 -4.17
N ILE A 77 -4.01 -6.18 -4.09
CA ILE A 77 -2.96 -5.19 -4.37
C ILE A 77 -2.93 -4.81 -5.85
N MET A 78 -2.98 -5.79 -6.76
CA MET A 78 -3.00 -5.52 -8.21
C MET A 78 -4.26 -4.77 -8.67
N ASN A 79 -5.43 -5.13 -8.15
CA ASN A 79 -6.70 -4.55 -8.61
C ASN A 79 -6.99 -3.13 -8.07
N ASN A 80 -6.32 -2.70 -6.99
CA ASN A 80 -6.49 -1.37 -6.40
C ASN A 80 -5.27 -0.46 -6.61
N SER A 81 -4.22 -0.90 -7.28
CA SER A 81 -3.16 0.02 -7.69
C SER A 81 -3.57 0.67 -9.02
N ASN A 82 -3.80 1.98 -9.01
CA ASN A 82 -4.16 2.78 -10.21
C ASN A 82 -3.02 2.88 -11.26
N SER A 83 -2.03 1.99 -11.19
CA SER A 83 -0.97 1.81 -12.18
C SER A 83 -1.52 1.22 -13.48
N SER A 84 -2.55 1.83 -14.05
CA SER A 84 -2.90 1.74 -15.46
C SER A 84 -1.84 2.49 -16.29
N SER A 85 -0.57 2.10 -16.15
CA SER A 85 0.46 2.34 -17.15
C SER A 85 0.39 1.30 -18.27
N TYR A 86 -0.81 0.83 -18.62
CA TYR A 86 -1.06 0.15 -19.90
C TYR A 86 -1.49 1.12 -21.00
N ALA A 87 -1.61 2.41 -20.71
CA ALA A 87 -1.62 3.43 -21.75
C ALA A 87 -0.23 3.54 -22.37
N GLY A 88 0.12 2.56 -23.21
CA GLY A 88 1.14 2.74 -24.24
C GLY A 88 0.69 3.81 -25.25
N PRO A 89 1.61 4.37 -26.04
CA PRO A 89 1.28 5.33 -27.10
C PRO A 89 0.33 4.75 -28.15
#